data_AF-A0A952V0M0-F1
#
_entry.id   AF-A0A952V0M0-F1
#
_cell.length_a   1.000
_cell.length_b   1.000
_cell.length_c   1.000
_cell.angle_alpha   90.00
_cell.angle_beta   90.00
_cell.angle_gamma   90.00
#
_symmetry.space_group_name_H-M   'P 1'
#
loop_
_entity.id
_entity.type
_entity.pdbx_description
1 polymer ?
#
loop_
_entity_poly.entity_id
_entity_poly.type
_entity_poly.pdbx_seq_one_letter_code
_entity_poly.pdbx_strand_id
1 'polypeptide(L)'
;MKHSPLLLVLFVSAAGCDDPKPTAVDAGKTTVPSATVTVAAKDAAPPPFTMPERPIPKPETMVTQNAPEEVQMKAIAYMVAMKAPHPGDANADEAYANELVAKLKPISLAMDKGDNKAKWNRTEAVAGGRQIDLLMSDGCDAKAPFNAVVQRANVPLATLASHGVFVIRCNDQKRQCLQSTRDPDDVLCTTAPRHR
;
A
#
# COMPACT_ATOMS: atom_id res chain seq x y z
N MET A 1 -24.46 -44.26 10.19
CA MET A 1 -25.93 -44.19 10.00
C MET A 1 -26.54 -43.34 11.12
N LYS A 2 -27.56 -42.51 10.80
CA LYS A 2 -28.14 -41.32 11.51
C LYS A 2 -27.32 -40.05 11.27
N HIS A 3 -27.62 -39.13 10.34
CA HIS A 3 -28.83 -38.38 9.94
C HIS A 3 -29.48 -37.55 11.07
N SER A 4 -29.23 -36.23 11.08
CA SER A 4 -30.26 -35.21 10.81
C SER A 4 -29.68 -33.78 10.78
N PRO A 5 -29.93 -32.98 9.72
CA PRO A 5 -29.65 -31.55 9.66
C PRO A 5 -30.91 -30.72 10.01
N LEU A 6 -30.74 -29.54 10.63
CA LEU A 6 -31.82 -28.58 10.79
C LEU A 6 -31.49 -27.30 9.99
N LEU A 7 -32.22 -27.13 8.89
CA LEU A 7 -32.39 -25.89 8.14
C LEU A 7 -33.07 -24.84 9.04
N LEU A 8 -32.64 -23.57 8.94
CA LEU A 8 -33.53 -22.43 9.12
C LEU A 8 -33.28 -21.42 8.00
N VAL A 9 -34.38 -20.90 7.46
CA VAL A 9 -34.55 -20.29 6.15
C VAL A 9 -35.07 -18.85 6.33
N LEU A 10 -34.56 -17.96 5.45
CA LEU A 10 -35.10 -16.67 4.96
C LEU A 10 -35.46 -15.55 5.94
N PHE A 11 -34.94 -14.35 5.63
CA PHE A 11 -35.80 -13.21 5.26
C PHE A 11 -35.07 -12.31 4.25
N VAL A 12 -35.65 -12.18 3.06
CA VAL A 12 -35.37 -11.14 2.05
C VAL A 12 -36.42 -10.06 2.24
N SER A 13 -36.00 -8.80 2.35
CA SER A 13 -36.90 -7.64 2.31
C SER A 13 -36.44 -6.69 1.20
N ALA A 14 -37.34 -6.50 0.23
CA ALA A 14 -37.26 -5.48 -0.81
C ALA A 14 -38.11 -4.26 -0.38
N ALA A 15 -37.56 -3.06 -0.53
CA ALA A 15 -38.24 -1.76 -0.59
C ALA A 15 -37.15 -0.72 -0.92
N GLY A 16 -37.25 0.23 -1.84
CA GLY A 16 -38.26 0.67 -2.79
C GLY A 16 -37.63 1.85 -3.54
N CYS A 17 -37.94 2.01 -4.83
CA CYS A 17 -37.65 3.20 -5.61
C CYS A 17 -38.49 4.38 -5.10
N ASP A 18 -37.96 5.61 -5.11
CA ASP A 18 -38.68 6.78 -5.63
C ASP A 18 -37.74 8.01 -5.71
N ASP A 19 -37.50 8.46 -6.93
CA ASP A 19 -36.91 9.76 -7.28
C ASP A 19 -37.96 10.86 -7.18
N PRO A 20 -37.63 12.07 -6.69
CA PRO A 20 -38.40 13.25 -7.06
C PRO A 20 -37.59 14.22 -7.93
N LYS A 21 -38.09 14.43 -9.15
CA LYS A 21 -37.81 15.59 -10.02
C LYS A 21 -39.15 16.11 -10.56
N PRO A 22 -39.23 17.31 -11.15
CA PRO A 22 -39.10 18.67 -10.61
C PRO A 22 -40.45 19.41 -10.61
N THR A 23 -40.62 20.44 -9.78
CA THR A 23 -41.62 21.48 -10.02
C THR A 23 -40.99 22.65 -10.78
N ALA A 24 -41.67 23.06 -11.85
CA ALA A 24 -41.28 24.14 -12.74
C ALA A 24 -42.02 25.44 -12.41
N VAL A 25 -41.34 26.53 -12.74
CA VAL A 25 -41.79 27.88 -13.18
C VAL A 25 -42.58 28.78 -12.23
N ASP A 26 -41.98 29.93 -11.93
CA ASP A 26 -42.65 31.22 -12.13
C ASP A 26 -41.71 32.19 -12.87
N ALA A 27 -42.30 33.01 -13.74
CA ALA A 27 -41.68 33.76 -14.81
C ALA A 27 -41.48 35.23 -14.39
N GLY A 28 -40.22 35.65 -14.27
CA GLY A 28 -39.83 37.05 -14.12
C GLY A 28 -38.94 37.50 -15.27
N LYS A 29 -39.54 38.16 -16.26
CA LYS A 29 -38.91 38.81 -17.41
C LYS A 29 -38.01 39.96 -16.94
N THR A 30 -36.77 40.08 -17.44
CA THR A 30 -36.14 41.31 -18.00
C THR A 30 -34.60 41.25 -18.03
N THR A 31 -34.06 41.59 -19.21
CA THR A 31 -32.69 42.01 -19.58
C THR A 31 -31.51 41.04 -19.49
N VAL A 32 -31.04 40.68 -20.68
CA VAL A 32 -29.70 40.16 -21.01
C VAL A 32 -28.64 41.22 -20.71
N PRO A 33 -27.53 40.84 -20.07
CA PRO A 33 -26.24 41.17 -20.67
C PRO A 33 -25.42 39.90 -20.89
N SER A 34 -24.94 39.77 -22.12
CA SER A 34 -24.03 38.73 -22.59
C SER A 34 -22.73 38.80 -21.79
N ALA A 35 -22.58 37.95 -20.78
CA ALA A 35 -21.30 37.67 -20.17
C ALA A 35 -20.74 36.40 -20.83
N THR A 36 -19.84 36.61 -21.79
CA THR A 36 -18.96 35.56 -22.30
C THR A 36 -18.10 35.07 -21.14
N VAL A 37 -18.55 34.02 -20.44
CA VAL A 37 -17.69 33.28 -19.53
C VAL A 37 -16.80 32.41 -20.40
N THR A 38 -15.62 32.95 -20.72
CA THR A 38 -14.50 32.15 -21.21
C THR A 38 -14.15 31.17 -20.10
N VAL A 39 -14.72 29.97 -20.14
CA VAL A 39 -14.23 28.85 -19.34
C VAL A 39 -12.88 28.49 -19.94
N ALA A 40 -11.84 29.18 -19.48
CA ALA A 40 -10.49 28.70 -19.62
C ALA A 40 -10.46 27.35 -18.90
N ALA A 41 -10.55 26.27 -19.66
CA ALA A 41 -10.15 24.96 -19.23
C ALA A 41 -8.67 25.07 -18.83
N LYS A 42 -8.44 25.38 -17.56
CA LYS A 42 -7.12 25.22 -16.97
C LYS A 42 -7.00 23.72 -16.77
N ASP A 43 -6.51 23.04 -17.80
CA ASP A 43 -5.81 21.75 -17.68
C ASP A 43 -4.60 21.97 -16.77
N ALA A 44 -4.86 22.17 -15.49
CA ALA A 44 -3.88 21.97 -14.46
C ALA A 44 -3.81 20.46 -14.30
N ALA A 45 -2.83 19.85 -14.96
CA ALA A 45 -2.38 18.52 -14.58
C ALA A 45 -2.32 18.47 -13.03
N PRO A 46 -2.80 17.39 -12.39
CA PRO A 46 -2.68 17.24 -10.95
C PRO A 46 -1.24 17.57 -10.54
N PRO A 47 -1.02 18.32 -9.44
CA PRO A 47 0.33 18.62 -9.00
C PRO A 47 1.11 17.30 -8.93
N PRO A 48 2.36 17.25 -9.44
CA PRO A 48 3.14 16.04 -9.41
C PRO A 48 3.15 15.55 -7.96
N PHE A 49 2.76 14.29 -7.75
CA PHE A 49 2.80 13.71 -6.41
C PHE A 49 4.25 13.72 -5.97
N THR A 50 4.59 14.70 -5.13
CA THR A 50 5.95 14.93 -4.71
C THR A 50 6.13 14.11 -3.45
N MET A 51 6.99 13.10 -3.52
CA MET A 51 7.41 12.35 -2.35
C MET A 51 7.89 13.34 -1.27
N PRO A 52 7.49 13.16 0.00
CA PRO A 52 8.03 13.94 1.10
C PRO A 52 9.56 13.87 1.11
N GLU A 53 10.21 14.84 1.75
CA GLU A 53 11.65 14.77 1.95
C GLU A 53 12.03 13.52 2.74
N ARG A 54 13.10 12.84 2.30
CA ARG A 54 13.62 11.69 3.02
C ARG A 54 14.04 12.09 4.44
N PRO A 55 13.75 11.26 5.46
CA PRO A 55 14.15 11.55 6.84
C PRO A 55 15.67 11.57 7.03
N ILE A 56 16.39 10.80 6.22
CA ILE A 56 17.85 10.69 6.20
C ILE A 56 18.36 10.61 4.75
N PRO A 57 19.53 11.19 4.45
CA PRO A 57 20.08 11.18 3.10
C PRO A 57 20.52 9.79 2.67
N LYS A 58 20.45 9.49 1.36
CA LYS A 58 21.11 8.31 0.78
C LYS A 58 22.64 8.46 0.97
N PRO A 59 23.40 7.37 1.25
CA PRO A 59 23.00 5.96 1.21
C PRO A 59 22.48 5.42 2.55
N GLU A 60 22.29 6.26 3.57
CA GLU A 60 21.81 5.80 4.87
C GLU A 60 20.37 5.32 4.76
N THR A 61 20.07 4.19 5.41
CA THR A 61 18.75 3.57 5.35
C THR A 61 18.07 3.48 6.70
N MET A 62 18.75 3.70 7.82
CA MET A 62 18.22 3.41 9.16
C MET A 62 17.88 4.67 9.95
N VAL A 63 16.60 4.84 10.29
CA VAL A 63 16.13 5.78 11.31
C VAL A 63 15.96 5.04 12.64
N THR A 64 16.84 5.34 13.60
CA THR A 64 16.81 4.65 14.91
C THR A 64 15.73 5.19 15.84
N GLN A 65 15.32 4.39 16.83
CA GLN A 65 14.38 4.81 17.90
C GLN A 65 14.84 6.05 18.71
N ASN A 66 16.14 6.37 18.67
CA ASN A 66 16.71 7.53 19.37
C ASN A 66 16.86 8.75 18.45
N ALA A 67 16.42 8.67 17.19
CA ALA A 67 16.44 9.80 16.29
C ALA A 67 15.55 10.93 16.83
N PRO A 68 15.82 12.21 16.48
CA PRO A 68 14.95 13.32 16.85
C PRO A 68 13.51 13.05 16.43
N GLU A 69 12.54 13.55 17.21
CA GLU A 69 11.11 13.34 16.95
C GLU A 69 10.72 13.77 15.53
N GLU A 70 11.23 14.90 15.05
CA GLU A 70 11.00 15.37 13.69
C GLU A 70 11.44 14.35 12.64
N VAL A 71 12.60 13.69 12.83
CA VAL A 71 13.11 12.66 11.93
C VAL A 71 12.23 11.40 11.98
N GLN A 72 11.73 11.03 13.16
CA GLN A 72 10.81 9.90 13.31
C GLN A 72 9.48 10.17 12.59
N MET A 73 8.92 11.38 12.75
CA MET A 73 7.69 11.79 12.08
C MET A 73 7.87 11.88 10.56
N LYS A 74 9.00 12.41 10.08
CA LYS A 74 9.37 12.37 8.65
C LYS A 74 9.46 10.93 8.14
N ALA A 75 10.03 10.01 8.91
CA ALA A 75 10.13 8.61 8.51
C ALA A 75 8.73 7.98 8.36
N ILE A 76 7.82 8.23 9.29
CA ILE A 76 6.43 7.74 9.19
C ILE A 76 5.76 8.29 7.93
N ALA A 77 5.83 9.60 7.71
CA ALA A 77 5.23 10.25 6.53
C ALA A 77 5.83 9.69 5.22
N TYR A 78 7.15 9.53 5.18
CA TYR A 78 7.86 8.99 4.02
C TYR A 78 7.47 7.53 3.74
N MET A 79 7.43 6.67 4.76
CA MET A 79 7.02 5.26 4.61
C MET A 79 5.57 5.11 4.15
N VAL A 80 4.68 6.04 4.53
CA VAL A 80 3.31 6.10 4.00
C VAL A 80 3.32 6.51 2.54
N ALA A 81 4.08 7.55 2.18
CA ALA A 81 4.19 8.03 0.80
C ALA A 81 4.76 6.97 -0.15
N MET A 82 5.74 6.16 0.28
CA MET A 82 6.28 5.05 -0.53
C MET A 82 5.18 4.09 -1.02
N LYS A 83 4.10 3.92 -0.26
CA LYS A 83 3.00 2.99 -0.54
C LYS A 83 1.84 3.65 -1.29
N ALA A 84 1.76 4.97 -1.27
CA ALA A 84 0.66 5.72 -1.87
C ALA A 84 0.72 5.57 -3.40
N PRO A 85 -0.41 5.35 -4.09
CA PRO A 85 -0.45 5.36 -5.54
C PRO A 85 -0.22 6.77 -6.10
N HIS A 86 0.51 6.87 -7.20
CA HIS A 86 0.73 8.09 -7.97
C HIS A 86 -0.07 8.07 -9.27
N PRO A 87 -0.38 9.24 -9.85
CA PRO A 87 -0.90 9.32 -11.21
C PRO A 87 0.06 8.63 -12.19
N GLY A 88 -0.42 7.63 -12.93
CA GLY A 88 0.37 6.86 -13.89
C GLY A 88 0.95 5.55 -13.36
N ASP A 89 0.83 5.26 -12.05
CA ASP A 89 1.14 3.93 -11.54
C ASP A 89 0.15 2.89 -12.06
N ALA A 90 0.61 1.64 -12.14
CA ALA A 90 -0.27 0.52 -12.43
C ALA A 90 -1.36 0.35 -11.35
N ASN A 91 -2.51 -0.13 -11.81
CA ASN A 91 -3.56 -0.58 -10.91
C ASN A 91 -3.07 -1.76 -10.07
N ALA A 92 -3.61 -1.90 -8.86
CA ALA A 92 -3.25 -3.03 -8.01
C ALA A 92 -3.75 -4.33 -8.65
N ASP A 93 -2.83 -5.27 -8.84
CA ASP A 93 -3.13 -6.63 -9.30
C ASP A 93 -3.07 -7.58 -8.10
N GLU A 94 -4.22 -7.75 -7.44
CA GLU A 94 -4.32 -8.57 -6.24
C GLU A 94 -4.06 -10.06 -6.51
N ALA A 95 -4.41 -10.55 -7.71
CA ALA A 95 -4.14 -11.92 -8.11
C ALA A 95 -2.63 -12.17 -8.21
N TYR A 96 -1.92 -11.31 -8.93
CA TYR A 96 -0.46 -11.36 -9.02
C TYR A 96 0.21 -11.24 -7.64
N ALA A 97 -0.26 -10.31 -6.80
CA ALA A 97 0.28 -10.12 -5.46
C ALA A 97 0.13 -11.39 -4.60
N ASN A 98 -1.01 -12.09 -4.69
CA ASN A 98 -1.25 -13.34 -3.97
C ASN A 98 -0.39 -14.51 -4.49
N GLU A 99 -0.18 -14.60 -5.82
CA GLU A 99 0.75 -15.57 -6.40
C GLU A 99 2.19 -15.30 -5.95
N LEU A 100 2.60 -14.03 -5.93
CA LEU A 100 3.91 -13.61 -5.44
C LEU A 100 4.07 -13.93 -3.95
N VAL A 101 3.04 -13.72 -3.12
CA VAL A 101 3.03 -14.13 -1.71
C VAL A 101 3.25 -15.63 -1.57
N ALA A 102 2.55 -16.46 -2.35
CA ALA A 102 2.73 -17.91 -2.31
C ALA A 102 4.17 -18.32 -2.67
N LYS A 103 4.78 -17.65 -3.65
CA LYS A 103 6.19 -17.84 -4.03
C LYS A 103 7.16 -17.37 -2.95
N LEU A 104 6.87 -16.26 -2.27
CA LEU A 104 7.73 -15.65 -1.27
C LEU A 104 7.65 -16.34 0.10
N LYS A 105 6.55 -17.02 0.45
CA LYS A 105 6.42 -17.74 1.73
C LYS A 105 7.62 -18.67 2.05
N PRO A 106 7.99 -19.65 1.21
CA PRO A 106 9.12 -20.53 1.50
C PRO A 106 10.46 -19.79 1.51
N ILE A 107 10.59 -18.72 0.72
CA ILE A 107 11.80 -17.88 0.69
C ILE A 107 11.95 -17.11 2.00
N SER A 108 10.88 -16.47 2.46
CA SER A 108 10.82 -15.74 3.72
C SER A 108 11.16 -16.66 4.89
N LEU A 109 10.57 -17.86 4.92
CA LEU A 109 10.86 -18.87 5.95
C LEU A 109 12.34 -19.29 5.96
N ALA A 110 12.97 -19.43 4.79
CA ALA A 110 14.38 -19.77 4.67
C ALA A 110 15.32 -18.60 5.04
N MET A 111 14.85 -17.35 4.91
CA MET A 111 15.60 -16.15 5.27
C MET A 111 15.49 -15.77 6.74
N ASP A 112 14.38 -16.14 7.39
CA ASP A 112 14.13 -15.88 8.80
C ASP A 112 15.17 -16.57 9.68
N LYS A 113 15.82 -15.78 10.55
CA LYS A 113 16.90 -16.22 11.43
C LYS A 113 16.46 -16.39 12.88
N GLY A 114 15.20 -16.07 13.21
CA GLY A 114 14.72 -16.13 14.59
C GLY A 114 14.24 -17.53 14.99
N ASP A 115 14.19 -17.76 16.30
CA ASP A 115 13.83 -19.07 16.87
C ASP A 115 12.32 -19.35 16.80
N ASN A 116 11.48 -18.31 16.74
CA ASN A 116 10.02 -18.40 16.80
C ASN A 116 9.35 -18.27 15.42
N LYS A 117 9.93 -18.90 14.38
CA LYS A 117 9.43 -18.80 13.00
C LYS A 117 7.96 -19.19 12.87
N ALA A 118 7.52 -20.25 13.56
CA ALA A 118 6.13 -20.71 13.49
C ALA A 118 5.09 -19.66 13.95
N LYS A 119 5.50 -18.71 14.82
CA LYS A 119 4.62 -17.65 15.33
C LYS A 119 4.65 -16.40 14.45
N TRP A 120 5.84 -16.04 13.96
CA TRP A 120 6.07 -14.73 13.36
C TRP A 120 6.23 -14.78 11.83
N ASN A 121 6.64 -15.91 11.27
CA ASN A 121 6.89 -16.02 9.85
C ASN A 121 5.58 -16.04 9.07
N ARG A 122 5.27 -14.91 8.44
CA ARG A 122 4.11 -14.78 7.57
C ARG A 122 4.51 -13.96 6.35
N THR A 123 3.89 -14.29 5.23
CA THR A 123 4.01 -13.48 4.01
C THR A 123 2.62 -13.15 3.54
N GLU A 124 2.35 -11.86 3.37
CA GLU A 124 1.01 -11.32 3.22
C GLU A 124 1.02 -10.19 2.18
N ALA A 125 -0.04 -10.12 1.39
CA ALA A 125 -0.34 -8.96 0.56
C ALA A 125 -1.20 -7.98 1.39
N VAL A 126 -0.86 -6.70 1.33
CA VAL A 126 -1.52 -5.63 2.10
C VAL A 126 -1.96 -4.52 1.16
N ALA A 127 -2.99 -3.77 1.56
CA ALA A 127 -3.55 -2.66 0.79
C ALA A 127 -3.97 -3.06 -0.65
N GLY A 128 -4.71 -4.17 -0.76
CA GLY A 128 -5.20 -4.68 -2.04
C GLY A 128 -4.09 -5.20 -2.98
N GLY A 129 -2.95 -5.63 -2.44
CA GLY A 129 -1.80 -6.10 -3.21
C GLY A 129 -0.71 -5.06 -3.43
N ARG A 130 -0.91 -3.80 -3.03
CA ARG A 130 0.08 -2.73 -3.26
C ARG A 130 1.35 -2.83 -2.41
N GLN A 131 1.33 -3.64 -1.36
CA GLN A 131 2.47 -3.92 -0.51
C GLN A 131 2.56 -5.41 -0.23
N ILE A 132 3.77 -5.98 -0.26
CA ILE A 132 4.01 -7.32 0.26
C ILE A 132 4.79 -7.22 1.57
N ASP A 133 4.30 -7.90 2.59
CA ASP A 133 4.94 -8.02 3.89
C ASP A 133 5.64 -9.37 4.03
N LEU A 134 6.92 -9.31 4.38
CA LEU A 134 7.73 -10.41 4.87
C LEU A 134 7.85 -10.22 6.39
N LEU A 135 6.92 -10.82 7.12
CA LEU A 135 6.95 -10.82 8.58
C LEU A 135 7.86 -11.98 9.01
N MET A 136 8.94 -11.68 9.75
CA MET A 136 9.94 -12.63 10.19
C MET A 136 10.11 -12.57 11.72
N SER A 137 10.65 -13.62 12.32
CA SER A 137 11.03 -13.58 13.73
C SER A 137 12.31 -12.77 13.96
N ASP A 138 13.31 -12.89 13.08
CA ASP A 138 14.53 -12.07 13.05
C ASP A 138 15.15 -12.11 11.63
N GLY A 139 16.03 -11.15 11.33
CA GLY A 139 16.82 -11.15 10.10
C GLY A 139 16.41 -10.11 9.06
N CYS A 140 15.53 -9.16 9.40
CA CYS A 140 15.24 -8.02 8.55
C CYS A 140 16.37 -7.00 8.58
N ASP A 141 16.82 -6.61 7.40
CA ASP A 141 17.75 -5.52 7.17
C ASP A 141 17.39 -4.80 5.85
N ALA A 142 18.15 -3.78 5.49
CA ALA A 142 17.92 -2.99 4.29
C ALA A 142 17.98 -3.83 2.99
N LYS A 143 18.69 -4.96 2.98
CA LYS A 143 18.85 -5.81 1.80
C LYS A 143 17.81 -6.93 1.76
N ALA A 144 17.21 -7.30 2.90
CA ALA A 144 16.29 -8.43 3.00
C ALA A 144 15.13 -8.37 1.98
N PRO A 145 14.42 -7.23 1.77
CA PRO A 145 13.36 -7.16 0.77
C PRO A 145 13.87 -7.48 -0.66
N PHE A 146 14.98 -6.85 -1.06
CA PHE A 146 15.60 -7.07 -2.38
C PHE A 146 16.09 -8.51 -2.55
N ASN A 147 16.71 -9.07 -1.51
CA ASN A 147 17.21 -10.44 -1.53
C ASN A 147 16.07 -11.46 -1.68
N ALA A 148 14.94 -11.24 -1.00
CA ALA A 148 13.79 -12.13 -1.10
C ALA A 148 13.19 -12.13 -2.51
N VAL A 149 12.98 -10.94 -3.08
CA VAL A 149 12.24 -10.78 -4.33
C VAL A 149 13.14 -10.92 -5.56
N VAL A 150 14.25 -10.19 -5.61
CA VAL A 150 15.12 -10.16 -6.79
C VAL A 150 16.09 -11.32 -6.78
N GLN A 151 16.82 -11.53 -5.69
CA GLN A 151 17.89 -12.53 -5.66
C GLN A 151 17.36 -13.97 -5.56
N ARG A 152 16.30 -14.19 -4.77
CA ARG A 152 15.77 -15.54 -4.51
C ARG A 152 14.53 -15.88 -5.34
N ALA A 153 13.57 -14.97 -5.44
CA ALA A 153 12.39 -15.20 -6.27
C ALA A 153 12.63 -14.89 -7.75
N ASN A 154 13.76 -14.26 -8.10
CA ASN A 154 14.09 -13.85 -9.47
C ASN A 154 12.98 -13.01 -10.11
N VAL A 155 12.42 -12.07 -9.34
CA VAL A 155 11.40 -11.13 -9.83
C VAL A 155 11.98 -9.72 -9.78
N PRO A 156 12.16 -9.04 -10.93
CA PRO A 156 12.63 -7.66 -10.96
C PRO A 156 11.66 -6.70 -10.25
N LEU A 157 12.19 -5.69 -9.54
CA LEU A 157 11.35 -4.67 -8.89
C LEU A 157 10.44 -3.92 -9.87
N ALA A 158 10.91 -3.69 -11.11
CA ALA A 158 10.10 -3.07 -12.15
C ALA A 158 8.86 -3.90 -12.52
N THR A 159 8.94 -5.24 -12.46
CA THR A 159 7.79 -6.12 -12.67
C THR A 159 6.77 -5.95 -11.54
N LEU A 160 7.22 -5.83 -10.30
CA LEU A 160 6.32 -5.55 -9.18
C LEU A 160 5.58 -4.23 -9.38
N ALA A 161 6.31 -3.17 -9.77
CA ALA A 161 5.74 -1.86 -10.02
C ALA A 161 4.69 -1.90 -11.16
N SER A 162 4.92 -2.67 -12.23
CA SER A 162 3.96 -2.82 -13.33
C SER A 162 2.69 -3.59 -12.95
N HIS A 163 2.71 -4.35 -11.85
CA HIS A 163 1.53 -5.00 -11.26
C HIS A 163 0.94 -4.21 -10.06
N GLY A 164 1.37 -2.96 -9.88
CA GLY A 164 0.86 -2.09 -8.83
C GLY A 164 1.33 -2.43 -7.42
N VAL A 165 2.38 -3.26 -7.28
CA VAL A 165 3.07 -3.54 -6.02
C VAL A 165 4.18 -2.50 -5.84
N PHE A 166 4.03 -1.59 -4.87
CA PHE A 166 4.92 -0.43 -4.69
C PHE A 166 5.99 -0.62 -3.63
N VAL A 167 5.72 -1.48 -2.66
CA VAL A 167 6.61 -1.66 -1.51
C VAL A 167 6.73 -3.13 -1.14
N ILE A 168 7.96 -3.56 -0.90
CA ILE A 168 8.25 -4.81 -0.21
C ILE A 168 8.78 -4.45 1.17
N ARG A 169 8.07 -4.88 2.21
CA ARG A 169 8.43 -4.62 3.60
C ARG A 169 8.93 -5.90 4.25
N CYS A 170 10.12 -5.85 4.83
CA CYS A 170 10.55 -6.82 5.83
C CYS A 170 10.27 -6.24 7.22
N ASN A 171 9.59 -7.00 8.08
CA ASN A 171 9.36 -6.60 9.46
C ASN A 171 9.70 -7.75 10.40
N ASP A 172 10.61 -7.50 11.34
CA ASP A 172 10.91 -8.40 12.44
C ASP A 172 10.70 -7.70 13.80
N GLN A 173 11.14 -8.33 14.88
CA GLN A 173 10.95 -7.81 16.24
C GLN A 173 11.74 -6.52 16.53
N LYS A 174 12.74 -6.20 15.72
CA LYS A 174 13.69 -5.10 15.95
C LYS A 174 13.58 -4.03 14.87
N ARG A 175 13.27 -4.40 13.63
CA ARG A 175 13.39 -3.55 12.45
C ARG A 175 12.22 -3.74 11.50
N GLN A 176 11.84 -2.64 10.88
CA GLN A 176 10.95 -2.59 9.75
C GLN A 176 11.69 -1.92 8.58
N CYS A 177 11.91 -2.62 7.47
CA CYS A 177 12.59 -2.10 6.29
C CYS A 177 11.67 -2.16 5.06
N LEU A 178 11.50 -1.03 4.36
CA LEU A 178 10.70 -0.90 3.15
C LEU A 178 11.64 -0.68 1.96
N GLN A 179 11.48 -1.48 0.93
CA GLN A 179 12.07 -1.28 -0.39
C GLN A 179 11.00 -0.74 -1.33
N SER A 180 11.24 0.42 -1.92
CA SER A 180 10.45 0.92 -3.05
C SER A 180 10.68 0.05 -4.28
N THR A 181 9.62 -0.27 -5.00
CA THR A 181 9.72 -0.94 -6.31
C THR A 181 9.88 0.07 -7.46
N ARG A 182 9.54 1.34 -7.22
CA ARG A 182 9.67 2.45 -8.17
C ARG A 182 11.11 2.97 -8.26
N ASP A 183 11.82 2.96 -7.13
CA ASP A 183 13.23 3.37 -7.02
C ASP A 183 14.00 2.26 -6.29
N PRO A 184 14.82 1.45 -7.00
CA PRO A 184 15.60 0.36 -6.40
C PRO A 184 16.57 0.81 -5.30
N ASP A 185 17.03 2.07 -5.34
CA ASP A 185 17.95 2.62 -4.34
C ASP A 185 17.21 3.24 -3.15
N ASP A 186 15.87 3.28 -3.17
CA ASP A 186 15.06 3.82 -2.09
C ASP A 186 14.62 2.75 -1.10
N VAL A 187 15.49 2.54 -0.11
CA VAL A 187 15.23 1.72 1.07
C VAL A 187 15.20 2.59 2.32
N LEU A 188 14.17 2.40 3.14
CA LEU A 188 14.05 3.03 4.44
C LEU A 188 13.70 1.99 5.51
N CYS A 189 14.52 1.95 6.54
CA CYS A 189 14.39 1.12 7.72
C CYS A 189 14.13 1.97 8.96
N THR A 190 13.25 1.49 9.84
CA THR A 190 12.99 2.05 11.16
C THR A 190 13.12 0.95 12.22
N THR A 191 13.28 1.34 13.48
CA THR A 191 13.04 0.40 14.58
C THR A 191 11.58 -0.07 14.52
N ALA A 192 11.35 -1.38 14.68
CA ALA A 192 10.00 -1.92 14.61
C ALA A 192 9.13 -1.34 15.75
N PRO A 193 7.86 -0.97 15.48
CA PRO A 193 6.93 -0.56 16.52
C PRO A 193 6.79 -1.68 17.56
N ARG A 194 7.12 -1.41 18.84
CA ARG A 194 6.95 -2.41 19.90
C ARG A 194 5.46 -2.54 20.21
N HIS A 195 4.87 -3.69 19.88
CA HIS A 195 3.61 -4.08 20.49
C HIS A 195 3.88 -4.34 21.98
N ARG A 196 3.37 -3.46 22.84
CA ARG A 196 3.24 -3.73 24.28
C ARG A 196 1.95 -4.49 24.53
#